data_AF-A0A8J6NZE9-F1
#
_entry.id   AF-A0A8J6NZE9-F1
#
_cell.length_a   1.000
_cell.length_b   1.000
_cell.length_c   1.000
_cell.angle_alpha   90.00
_cell.angle_beta   90.00
_cell.angle_gamma   90.00
#
_symmetry.space_group_name_H-M   'P 1'
#
loop_
_entity.id
_entity.type
_entity.pdbx_description
1 polymer ?
#
loop_
_entity_poly.entity_id
_entity_poly.type
_entity_poly.pdbx_seq_one_letter_code
_entity_poly.pdbx_strand_id
1 'polypeptide(L)'
;MENNNTVFVDTGAWFALADNSDKYHERAVGVYPQLLSKYPQLTTTNLVVAETYILIRRTLGHPPAIRFLQSISASPRIIKIYSDKVLEEIAEGILKTYQDQNFSYTDAVSFAVMQAYGVRQAFSFDKHFLIAGFTLTP
;
A
#
# COMPACT_ATOMS: atom_id res chain seq x y z
N MET A 1 -4.97 -5.11 -19.27
CA MET A 1 -6.20 -4.30 -19.19
C MET A 1 -6.17 -3.58 -17.85
N GLU A 2 -6.51 -2.29 -17.79
CA GLU A 2 -6.52 -1.56 -16.52
C GLU A 2 -7.66 -2.04 -15.61
N ASN A 3 -7.35 -2.27 -14.34
CA ASN A 3 -8.31 -2.65 -13.32
C ASN A 3 -8.77 -1.42 -12.56
N ASN A 4 -9.92 -0.87 -12.98
CA ASN A 4 -10.52 0.31 -12.36
C ASN A 4 -11.41 -0.01 -11.15
N ASN A 5 -11.46 -1.28 -10.72
CA ASN A 5 -12.27 -1.71 -9.57
C ASN A 5 -11.52 -1.67 -8.24
N THR A 6 -10.22 -1.36 -8.26
CA THR A 6 -9.41 -1.32 -7.05
C THR A 6 -8.41 -0.17 -7.07
N VAL A 7 -7.97 0.22 -5.88
CA VAL A 7 -6.85 1.13 -5.64
C VAL A 7 -5.85 0.40 -4.76
N PHE A 8 -4.56 0.55 -5.05
CA PHE A 8 -3.51 0.01 -4.20
C PHE A 8 -3.38 0.87 -2.93
N VAL A 9 -3.26 0.28 -1.75
CA VAL A 9 -3.07 1.02 -0.49
C VAL A 9 -1.73 0.64 0.10
N ASP A 10 -0.89 1.65 0.27
CA ASP A 10 0.49 1.52 0.71
C ASP A 10 0.66 1.71 2.23
N THR A 11 1.85 1.38 2.76
CA THR A 11 2.20 1.50 4.17
C THR A 11 1.92 2.89 4.73
N GLY A 12 2.35 3.94 4.03
CA GLY A 12 2.16 5.31 4.49
C GLY A 12 0.69 5.70 4.66
N ALA A 13 -0.19 5.21 3.77
CA ALA A 13 -1.61 5.46 3.85
C ALA A 13 -2.27 4.69 5.00
N TRP A 14 -1.94 3.40 5.18
CA TRP A 14 -2.44 2.63 6.32
C TRP A 14 -2.00 3.20 7.66
N PHE A 15 -0.74 3.65 7.74
CA PHE A 15 -0.21 4.27 8.94
C PHE A 15 -0.90 5.59 9.26
N ALA A 16 -1.07 6.48 8.26
CA ALA A 16 -1.78 7.74 8.44
C ALA A 16 -3.24 7.54 8.89
N LEU A 17 -3.92 6.48 8.43
CA LEU A 17 -5.26 6.13 8.92
C LEU A 17 -5.27 5.62 10.37
N ALA A 18 -4.17 5.05 10.85
CA ALA A 18 -4.08 4.46 12.19
C ALA A 18 -3.56 5.44 13.26
N ASP A 19 -2.70 6.38 12.89
CA ASP A 19 -2.08 7.35 13.79
C ASP A 19 -2.74 8.73 13.66
N ASN A 20 -3.52 9.12 14.66
CA ASN A 20 -4.18 10.43 14.70
C ASN A 20 -3.19 11.62 14.80
N SER A 21 -1.93 11.35 15.17
CA SER A 21 -0.87 12.36 15.24
C SER A 21 -0.02 12.45 13.98
N ASP A 22 -0.23 11.54 13.01
CA ASP A 22 0.48 11.59 11.75
C ASP A 22 0.11 12.84 10.95
N LYS A 23 1.10 13.48 10.34
CA LYS A 23 0.93 14.71 9.56
C LYS A 23 -0.03 14.56 8.38
N TYR A 24 -0.27 13.34 7.91
CA TYR A 24 -1.19 13.04 6.82
C TYR A 24 -2.54 12.48 7.29
N HIS A 25 -2.76 12.33 8.60
CA HIS A 25 -3.98 11.74 9.17
C HIS A 25 -5.26 12.38 8.63
N GLU A 26 -5.39 13.71 8.78
CA GLU A 26 -6.57 14.46 8.34
C GLU A 26 -6.87 14.27 6.85
N ARG A 27 -5.80 14.23 6.04
CA ARG A 27 -5.93 14.02 4.60
C ARG A 27 -6.35 12.58 4.28
N ALA A 28 -5.71 11.61 4.92
CA ALA A 28 -6.02 10.19 4.74
C ALA A 28 -7.48 9.90 5.11
N VAL A 29 -7.94 10.39 6.26
CA VAL A 29 -9.32 10.21 6.73
C VAL A 29 -10.33 10.94 5.83
N GLY A 30 -9.98 12.10 5.27
CA GLY A 30 -10.84 12.83 4.34
C GLY A 30 -11.00 12.15 2.97
N VAL A 31 -9.94 11.50 2.48
CA VAL A 31 -9.89 10.84 1.16
C VAL A 31 -10.44 9.42 1.22
N TYR A 32 -10.20 8.70 2.30
CA TYR A 32 -10.52 7.27 2.41
C TYR A 32 -12.00 6.92 2.13
N PRO A 33 -13.01 7.66 2.65
CA PRO A 33 -14.41 7.41 2.30
C PRO A 33 -14.69 7.55 0.80
N GLN A 34 -14.04 8.51 0.13
CA GLN A 34 -14.21 8.74 -1.31
C GLN A 34 -13.63 7.57 -2.12
N LEU A 35 -12.47 7.05 -1.71
CA LEU A 35 -11.89 5.83 -2.28
C LEU A 35 -12.82 4.63 -2.09
N LEU A 36 -13.40 4.48 -0.90
CA LEU A 36 -14.37 3.43 -0.61
C LEU A 36 -15.69 3.59 -1.39
N SER A 37 -16.05 4.79 -1.84
CA SER A 37 -17.20 4.97 -2.74
C SER A 37 -16.85 4.68 -4.20
N LYS A 38 -15.62 5.01 -4.62
CA LYS A 38 -15.17 4.89 -6.01
C LYS A 38 -14.72 3.47 -6.38
N TYR A 39 -14.03 2.78 -5.47
CA TYR A 39 -13.43 1.48 -5.73
C TYR A 39 -14.11 0.42 -4.87
N PRO A 40 -14.77 -0.62 -5.43
CA PRO A 40 -15.37 -1.68 -4.63
C PRO A 40 -14.33 -2.42 -3.77
N GLN A 41 -13.08 -2.52 -4.23
CA GLN A 41 -11.98 -3.20 -3.55
C GLN A 41 -10.80 -2.26 -3.26
N LEU A 42 -10.00 -2.65 -2.28
CA LEU A 42 -8.68 -2.09 -1.98
C LEU A 42 -7.65 -3.20 -2.09
N THR A 43 -6.55 -2.98 -2.80
CA THR A 43 -5.47 -3.97 -2.94
C THR A 43 -4.28 -3.56 -2.07
N THR A 44 -3.66 -4.52 -1.39
CA THR A 44 -2.39 -4.32 -0.67
C THR A 44 -1.56 -5.60 -0.78
N THR A 45 -0.28 -5.56 -0.40
CA THR A 45 0.56 -6.77 -0.31
C THR A 45 0.74 -7.25 1.13
N ASN A 46 1.13 -8.52 1.30
CA ASN A 46 1.58 -9.04 2.58
C ASN A 46 2.80 -8.29 3.15
N LEU A 47 3.68 -7.75 2.29
CA LEU A 47 4.84 -6.96 2.71
C LEU A 47 4.43 -5.58 3.23
N VAL A 48 3.52 -4.87 2.55
CA VAL A 48 2.93 -3.62 3.05
C VAL A 48 2.28 -3.83 4.41
N VAL A 49 1.52 -4.93 4.58
CA VAL A 49 0.90 -5.26 5.88
C VAL A 49 1.95 -5.51 6.96
N ALA A 50 3.04 -6.22 6.65
CA ALA A 50 4.12 -6.48 7.60
C ALA A 50 4.83 -5.18 8.02
N GLU A 51 5.17 -4.34 7.05
CA GLU A 51 5.83 -3.05 7.28
C GLU A 51 4.95 -2.10 8.08
N THR A 52 3.67 -1.99 7.72
CA THR A 52 2.68 -1.19 8.45
C THR A 52 2.54 -1.66 9.89
N TYR A 53 2.46 -2.98 10.14
CA TYR A 53 2.40 -3.52 11.49
C TYR A 53 3.64 -3.12 12.31
N ILE A 54 4.84 -3.21 11.72
CA ILE A 54 6.08 -2.81 12.37
C ILE A 54 6.05 -1.32 12.72
N LEU A 55 5.61 -0.48 11.79
CA LEU A 55 5.54 0.97 11.98
C LEU A 55 4.53 1.34 13.08
N ILE A 56 3.30 0.84 13.00
CA ILE A 56 2.28 1.05 14.05
C ILE A 56 2.77 0.54 15.41
N ARG A 57 3.39 -0.64 15.45
CA ARG A 57 3.90 -1.22 16.71
C ARG A 57 4.96 -0.33 17.36
N ARG A 58 5.85 0.24 16.55
CA ARG A 58 6.94 1.11 17.02
C ARG A 58 6.43 2.47 17.49
N THR A 59 5.43 3.02 16.82
CA THR A 59 4.94 4.39 17.11
C THR A 59 3.80 4.40 18.14
N LEU A 60 2.83 3.50 18.00
CA LEU A 60 1.58 3.48 18.79
C LEU A 60 1.50 2.31 19.79
N GLY A 61 2.45 1.38 19.73
CA GLY A 61 2.50 0.21 20.60
C GLY A 61 1.75 -1.01 20.05
N HIS A 62 1.77 -2.09 20.83
CA HIS A 62 1.28 -3.39 20.38
C HIS A 62 -0.23 -3.46 20.14
N PRO A 63 -1.11 -2.92 21.01
CA PRO A 63 -2.56 -3.06 20.82
C PRO A 63 -3.09 -2.43 19.51
N PRO A 64 -2.69 -1.20 19.11
CA PRO A 64 -3.06 -0.65 17.80
C PRO A 64 -2.57 -1.52 16.62
N ALA A 65 -1.37 -2.08 16.73
CA ALA A 65 -0.80 -2.92 15.67
C ALA A 65 -1.60 -4.23 15.48
N ILE A 66 -2.07 -4.84 16.57
CA ILE A 66 -2.97 -6.00 16.50
C ILE A 66 -4.32 -5.63 15.89
N ARG A 67 -4.91 -4.49 16.29
CA ARG A 67 -6.16 -4.01 15.70
C ARG A 67 -6.04 -3.81 14.19
N PHE A 68 -4.92 -3.24 13.72
CA PHE A 68 -4.64 -3.12 12.29
C PHE A 68 -4.70 -4.48 11.58
N LEU A 69 -3.99 -5.50 12.07
CA LEU A 69 -4.01 -6.85 11.47
C LEU A 69 -5.42 -7.47 11.45
N GLN A 70 -6.19 -7.27 12.52
CA GLN A 70 -7.57 -7.71 12.62
C GLN A 70 -8.46 -7.00 11.60
N SER A 71 -8.33 -5.68 11.44
CA SER A 71 -9.08 -4.89 10.46
C SER A 71 -8.79 -5.30 9.03
N ILE A 72 -7.51 -5.54 8.69
CA ILE A 72 -7.13 -6.06 7.36
C ILE A 72 -7.78 -7.41 7.09
N SER A 73 -7.79 -8.30 8.09
CA SER A 73 -8.29 -9.68 7.93
C SER A 73 -9.82 -9.76 7.92
N ALA A 74 -10.51 -8.87 8.64
CA ALA A 74 -11.96 -8.86 8.75
C ALA A 74 -12.66 -8.17 7.58
N SER A 75 -11.94 -7.34 6.80
CA SER A 75 -12.54 -6.57 5.72
C SER A 75 -12.64 -7.40 4.43
N PRO A 76 -13.85 -7.70 3.92
CA PRO A 76 -14.01 -8.40 2.65
C PRO A 76 -13.64 -7.54 1.43
N ARG A 77 -13.43 -6.23 1.64
CA ARG A 77 -13.04 -5.28 0.59
C ARG A 77 -11.54 -5.23 0.36
N ILE A 78 -10.74 -5.72 1.30
CA ILE A 78 -9.28 -5.70 1.21
C ILE A 78 -8.79 -6.99 0.57
N ILE A 79 -8.21 -6.86 -0.60
CA ILE A 79 -7.54 -7.94 -1.32
C ILE A 79 -6.06 -7.88 -0.98
N LYS A 80 -5.63 -8.78 -0.09
CA LYS A 80 -4.23 -8.94 0.29
C LYS A 80 -3.55 -9.92 -0.66
N ILE A 81 -2.71 -9.41 -1.55
CA ILE A 81 -1.90 -10.21 -2.46
C ILE A 81 -0.64 -10.69 -1.73
N TYR A 82 -0.35 -11.99 -1.84
CA TYR A 82 0.88 -12.55 -1.30
C TYR A 82 1.95 -12.51 -2.38
N SER A 83 3.11 -11.95 -2.03
CA SER A 83 4.32 -12.04 -2.82
C SER A 83 4.66 -13.52 -3.07
N ASP A 84 4.73 -13.89 -4.33
CA ASP A 84 5.21 -15.19 -4.78
C ASP A 84 6.52 -15.01 -5.54
N LYS A 85 7.14 -16.13 -5.92
CA LYS A 85 8.42 -16.13 -6.62
C LYS A 85 8.42 -15.27 -7.89
N VAL A 86 7.30 -15.25 -8.63
CA VAL A 86 7.21 -14.50 -9.90
C VAL A 86 7.20 -13.00 -9.61
N LEU A 87 6.40 -12.57 -8.63
CA LEU A 87 6.35 -11.17 -8.21
C LEU A 87 7.69 -10.70 -7.63
N GLU A 88 8.39 -11.56 -6.89
CA GLU A 88 9.71 -11.27 -6.32
C GLU A 88 10.78 -11.10 -7.40
N GLU A 89 10.81 -11.98 -8.41
CA GLU A 89 11.74 -11.86 -9.55
C GLU A 89 11.52 -10.55 -10.31
N ILE A 90 10.27 -10.13 -10.50
CA ILE A 90 9.93 -8.84 -11.13
C ILE A 90 10.40 -7.69 -10.24
N ALA A 91 10.12 -7.74 -8.92
CA ALA A 91 10.53 -6.71 -7.97
C ALA A 91 12.05 -6.52 -7.93
N GLU A 92 12.83 -7.60 -7.92
CA GLU A 92 14.29 -7.53 -8.01
C GLU A 92 14.75 -6.90 -9.32
N GLY A 93 14.07 -7.19 -10.44
CA GLY A 93 14.33 -6.55 -11.73
C GLY A 93 14.08 -5.04 -11.72
N ILE A 94 13.00 -4.61 -11.06
CA ILE A 94 12.67 -3.19 -10.85
C ILE A 94 13.79 -2.51 -10.05
N LEU A 95 14.22 -3.09 -8.92
CA LEU A 95 15.29 -2.51 -8.11
C LEU A 95 16.63 -2.39 -8.87
N LYS A 96 16.95 -3.36 -9.73
CA LYS A 96 18.14 -3.29 -10.59
C LYS A 96 18.04 -2.18 -11.65
N THR A 97 16.83 -1.90 -12.13
CA THR A 97 16.57 -0.87 -13.16
C THR A 97 16.61 0.53 -12.56
N TYR A 98 15.97 0.72 -11.40
CA TYR A 98 15.89 2.00 -10.69
C TYR A 98 17.00 2.14 -9.62
N GLN A 99 18.24 1.83 -10.01
CA GLN A 99 19.40 1.85 -9.10
C GLN A 99 19.73 3.23 -8.51
N ASP A 100 19.25 4.31 -9.15
CA ASP A 100 19.40 5.69 -8.70
C ASP A 100 18.28 6.14 -7.73
N GLN A 101 17.27 5.28 -7.53
CA GLN A 101 16.14 5.54 -6.64
C GLN A 101 16.26 4.72 -5.35
N ASN A 102 15.83 5.29 -4.24
CA ASN A 102 15.88 4.63 -2.93
C ASN A 102 14.61 3.81 -2.65
N PHE A 103 14.20 2.99 -3.60
CA PHE A 103 13.02 2.12 -3.46
C PHE A 103 13.29 1.02 -2.44
N SER A 104 12.34 0.79 -1.56
CA SER A 104 12.35 -0.37 -0.67
C SER A 104 11.99 -1.65 -1.45
N TYR A 105 12.28 -2.82 -0.86
CA TYR A 105 11.78 -4.08 -1.42
C TYR A 105 10.24 -4.15 -1.38
N THR A 106 9.62 -3.57 -0.34
CA THR A 106 8.16 -3.43 -0.24
C THR A 106 7.60 -2.61 -1.41
N ASP A 107 8.26 -1.52 -1.79
CA ASP A 107 7.87 -0.66 -2.92
C ASP A 107 7.94 -1.47 -4.22
N ALA A 108 9.07 -2.14 -4.47
CA ALA A 108 9.27 -2.91 -5.69
C ALA A 108 8.26 -4.05 -5.87
N VAL A 109 7.93 -4.78 -4.80
CA VAL A 109 6.87 -5.81 -4.83
C VAL A 109 5.50 -5.17 -5.04
N SER A 110 5.24 -4.01 -4.44
CA SER A 110 4.00 -3.25 -4.67
C SER A 110 3.86 -2.86 -6.14
N PHE A 111 4.93 -2.38 -6.77
CA PHE A 111 4.96 -2.04 -8.20
C PHE A 111 4.75 -3.27 -9.08
N ALA A 112 5.41 -4.39 -8.77
CA ALA A 112 5.22 -5.65 -9.48
C ALA A 112 3.76 -6.13 -9.43
N VAL A 113 3.13 -6.07 -8.25
CA VAL A 113 1.71 -6.41 -8.07
C VAL A 113 0.82 -5.44 -8.85
N MET A 114 1.05 -4.14 -8.75
CA MET A 114 0.25 -3.15 -9.47
C MET A 114 0.33 -3.35 -10.99
N GLN A 115 1.51 -3.64 -11.54
CA GLN A 115 1.68 -3.99 -12.95
C GLN A 115 0.95 -5.29 -13.33
N ALA A 116 1.16 -6.37 -12.57
CA ALA A 116 0.60 -7.69 -12.86
C ALA A 116 -0.94 -7.71 -12.83
N TYR A 117 -1.54 -6.95 -11.91
CA TYR A 117 -3.00 -6.89 -11.72
C TYR A 117 -3.66 -5.68 -12.39
N GLY A 118 -2.90 -4.87 -13.13
CA GLY A 118 -3.40 -3.70 -13.84
C GLY A 118 -3.92 -2.58 -12.93
N VAL A 119 -3.45 -2.51 -11.68
CA VAL A 119 -3.85 -1.47 -10.71
C VAL A 119 -3.00 -0.23 -10.96
N ARG A 120 -3.62 0.85 -11.42
CA ARG A 120 -2.89 2.07 -11.82
C ARG A 120 -2.79 3.13 -10.73
N GLN A 121 -3.79 3.17 -9.85
CA GLN A 121 -3.91 4.17 -8.78
C GLN A 121 -3.39 3.60 -7.46
N ALA A 122 -2.56 4.36 -6.76
CA ALA A 122 -2.14 4.11 -5.38
C ALA A 122 -2.68 5.20 -4.44
N PHE A 123 -3.24 4.79 -3.31
CA PHE A 123 -3.41 5.60 -2.12
C PHE A 123 -2.12 5.50 -1.30
N SER A 124 -1.28 6.53 -1.43
CA SER A 124 0.01 6.65 -0.75
C SER A 124 0.41 8.11 -0.65
N PHE A 125 1.29 8.40 0.32
CA PHE A 125 1.98 9.67 0.46
C PHE A 125 3.44 9.61 -0.04
N ASP A 126 3.87 8.46 -0.56
CA ASP A 126 5.19 8.24 -1.12
C ASP A 126 5.22 8.55 -2.62
N LYS A 127 6.16 9.42 -3.02
CA LYS A 127 6.36 9.81 -4.42
C LYS A 127 6.97 8.68 -5.27
N HIS A 128 7.50 7.62 -4.67
CA HIS A 128 8.05 6.48 -5.39
C HIS A 128 7.06 5.88 -6.40
N PHE A 129 5.76 5.85 -6.07
CA PHE A 129 4.72 5.39 -6.99
C PHE A 129 4.63 6.23 -8.27
N LEU A 130 4.83 7.56 -8.20
CA LEU A 130 4.85 8.42 -9.39
C LEU A 130 6.07 8.11 -10.26
N ILE A 131 7.24 7.92 -9.62
CA ILE A 131 8.49 7.61 -10.31
C ILE A 131 8.37 6.27 -11.05
N ALA A 132 7.71 5.28 -10.44
CA ALA A 132 7.41 3.99 -11.05
C ALA A 132 6.27 4.01 -12.09
N GLY A 133 5.69 5.19 -12.38
CA GLY A 133 4.69 5.38 -13.45
C GLY A 133 3.23 5.19 -13.04
N PHE A 134 2.94 5.08 -11.74
CA PHE A 134 1.58 5.00 -11.20
C PHE A 134 0.99 6.38 -10.91
N THR A 135 -0.32 6.43 -10.65
CA THR A 135 -0.98 7.65 -10.17
C THR A 135 -1.13 7.62 -8.65
N LEU A 136 -0.99 8.78 -8.00
CA LEU A 136 -1.17 8.92 -6.56
C LEU A 136 -2.48 9.62 -6.21
N THR A 137 -3.19 9.06 -5.23
CA THR A 137 -4.26 9.74 -4.50
C THR A 137 -3.74 9.93 -3.08
N PRO A 138 -3.16 11.09 -2.76
CA PRO A 138 -2.75 11.44 -1.41
C PRO A 138 -3.94 11.86 -0.54
#